data_AF-A0A4Z1HGB5-F1
#
_entry.id   AF-A0A4Z1HGB5-F1
#
_cell.length_a   1.000
_cell.length_b   1.000
_cell.length_c   1.000
_cell.angle_alpha   90.00
_cell.angle_beta   90.00
_cell.angle_gamma   90.00
#
_symmetry.space_group_name_H-M   'P 1'
#
loop_
_entity.id
_entity.type
_entity.pdbx_description
1 polymer ?
#
loop_
_entity_poly.entity_id
_entity_poly.type
_entity_poly.pdbx_seq_one_letter_code
_entity_poly.pdbx_strand_id
1 'polypeptide(L)'
;MHNLTSSKTGGPSGIIIPPYRILEKTENQMWNPPTKDCSYVFCHMDLSQHNIIVDPLTLKIKAIIDFEYSGFWPMQFELPFYTRLGPSSVLVASRPGLEQHMQSLDRVTQVPHSL
;
A
#
# COMPACT_ATOMS: atom_id res chain seq x y z
N MET A 1 -0.15 -12.33 1.40
CA MET A 1 -1.19 -12.41 0.33
C MET A 1 -0.58 -12.45 -1.08
N HIS A 2 0.73 -12.68 -1.23
CA HIS A 2 1.42 -12.49 -2.52
C HIS A 2 1.24 -13.62 -3.55
N ASN A 3 0.48 -14.66 -3.21
CA ASN A 3 0.11 -15.72 -4.15
C ASN A 3 -1.08 -15.33 -5.04
N LEU A 4 -1.78 -14.23 -4.73
CA LEU A 4 -2.77 -13.61 -5.60
C LEU A 4 -2.07 -12.58 -6.49
N THR A 5 -2.09 -12.83 -7.79
CA THR A 5 -1.42 -11.99 -8.79
C THR A 5 -2.38 -11.51 -9.87
N SER A 6 -2.02 -10.43 -10.55
CA SER A 6 -2.78 -9.85 -11.65
C SER A 6 -1.84 -9.17 -12.64
N SER A 7 -2.28 -9.09 -13.90
CA SER A 7 -1.64 -8.25 -14.94
C SER A 7 -2.21 -6.83 -14.99
N LYS A 8 -3.19 -6.51 -14.12
CA LYS A 8 -3.86 -5.21 -14.03
C LYS A 8 -3.75 -4.67 -12.61
N THR A 9 -3.60 -3.35 -12.49
CA THR A 9 -3.61 -2.63 -11.21
C THR A 9 -5.03 -2.40 -10.69
N GLY A 10 -5.14 -2.07 -9.40
CA GLY A 10 -6.40 -1.72 -8.75
C GLY A 10 -7.05 -2.86 -7.97
N GLY A 11 -8.19 -2.58 -7.36
CA GLY A 11 -8.95 -3.54 -6.58
C GLY A 11 -9.59 -4.66 -7.42
N PRO A 12 -10.22 -5.66 -6.80
CA PRO A 12 -10.88 -6.75 -7.51
C PRO A 12 -11.95 -6.31 -8.54
N SER A 13 -12.55 -5.14 -8.34
CA SER A 13 -13.53 -4.52 -9.25
C SER A 13 -12.89 -3.60 -10.31
N GLY A 14 -11.57 -3.44 -10.30
CA GLY A 14 -10.85 -2.47 -11.14
C GLY A 14 -10.89 -1.03 -10.63
N ILE A 15 -11.60 -0.75 -9.53
CA ILE A 15 -11.59 0.57 -8.89
C ILE A 15 -10.23 0.80 -8.22
N ILE A 16 -9.66 1.99 -8.44
CA ILE A 16 -8.43 2.42 -7.80
C ILE A 16 -8.78 3.40 -6.69
N ILE A 17 -8.48 3.02 -5.44
CA ILE A 17 -8.53 3.91 -4.28
C ILE A 17 -7.09 4.08 -3.80
N PRO A 18 -6.46 5.26 -4.01
CA PRO A 18 -5.11 5.50 -3.56
C PRO A 18 -5.06 5.47 -2.02
N PRO A 19 -4.02 4.88 -1.40
CA PRO A 19 -3.88 4.95 0.05
C PRO A 19 -3.71 6.41 0.51
N TYR A 20 -4.20 6.71 1.71
CA TYR A 20 -4.24 8.08 2.27
C TYR A 20 -2.91 8.86 2.12
N ARG A 21 -1.76 8.21 2.37
CA ARG A 21 -0.42 8.81 2.23
C ARG A 21 -0.07 9.30 0.83
N ILE A 22 -0.72 8.75 -0.20
CA ILE A 22 -0.59 9.20 -1.59
C ILE A 22 -1.57 10.34 -1.84
N LEU A 23 -2.81 10.23 -1.36
CA LEU A 23 -3.81 11.30 -1.47
C LEU A 23 -3.32 12.62 -0.87
N GLU A 24 -2.69 12.58 0.31
CA GLU A 24 -2.12 13.76 0.98
C GLU A 24 -1.06 14.48 0.15
N LYS A 25 -0.31 13.74 -0.68
CA LYS A 25 0.78 14.27 -1.51
C LYS A 25 0.36 14.62 -2.93
N THR A 26 -0.83 14.23 -3.37
CA THR A 26 -1.24 14.36 -4.77
C THR A 26 -2.18 15.55 -4.92
N GLU A 27 -1.66 16.67 -5.43
CA GLU A 27 -2.40 17.95 -5.54
C GLU A 27 -3.74 17.85 -6.30
N ASN A 28 -3.84 16.92 -7.26
CA ASN A 28 -5.03 16.75 -8.10
C ASN A 28 -5.80 15.44 -7.85
N GLN A 29 -5.50 14.70 -6.77
CA GLN A 29 -6.05 13.36 -6.49
C GLN A 29 -5.87 12.31 -7.62
N MET A 30 -5.14 12.66 -8.68
CA MET A 30 -4.84 11.79 -9.80
C MET A 30 -3.57 11.01 -9.51
N TRP A 31 -3.72 9.76 -9.09
CA TRP A 31 -2.60 8.84 -8.96
C TRP A 31 -2.47 7.97 -10.22
N ASN A 32 -1.32 8.08 -10.90
CA ASN A 32 -0.97 7.23 -12.04
C ASN A 32 -0.02 6.13 -11.57
N PRO A 33 -0.52 4.92 -11.22
CA PRO A 33 0.34 3.83 -10.83
C PRO A 33 1.17 3.31 -12.01
N PRO A 34 2.32 2.67 -11.78
CA PRO A 34 3.12 2.08 -12.84
C PRO A 34 2.31 1.00 -13.57
N THR A 35 2.22 1.09 -14.89
CA THR A 35 1.37 0.21 -15.73
C THR A 35 2.15 -0.79 -16.59
N LYS A 36 3.47 -0.64 -16.74
CA LYS A 36 4.27 -1.42 -17.70
C LYS A 36 5.08 -2.52 -17.02
N ASP A 37 4.93 -3.75 -17.52
CA ASP A 37 5.79 -4.92 -17.26
C ASP A 37 5.95 -5.34 -15.78
N CYS A 38 5.02 -4.96 -14.90
CA CYS A 38 5.07 -5.33 -13.49
C CYS A 38 4.20 -6.56 -13.21
N SER A 39 4.76 -7.57 -12.55
CA SER A 39 3.96 -8.60 -11.88
C SER A 39 3.34 -8.01 -10.62
N TYR A 40 2.04 -7.74 -10.64
CA TYR A 40 1.34 -7.19 -9.48
C TYR A 40 0.91 -8.30 -8.54
N VAL A 41 1.08 -8.05 -7.24
CA VAL A 41 0.60 -8.92 -6.16
C VAL A 41 -0.51 -8.20 -5.40
N PHE A 42 -1.39 -8.97 -4.77
CA PHE A 42 -2.43 -8.39 -3.93
C PHE A 42 -1.83 -7.85 -2.63
N CYS A 43 -1.97 -6.54 -2.46
CA CYS A 43 -1.45 -5.72 -1.38
C CYS A 43 -2.62 -5.12 -0.58
N HIS A 44 -2.52 -5.09 0.74
CA HIS A 44 -3.52 -4.45 1.62
C HIS A 44 -3.47 -2.92 1.52
N MET A 45 -2.27 -2.38 1.29
CA MET A 45 -1.95 -0.94 1.24
C MET A 45 -2.13 -0.16 2.54
N ASP A 46 -2.80 -0.73 3.54
CA ASP A 46 -2.90 -0.22 4.92
C ASP A 46 -2.82 -1.33 5.99
N LEU A 47 -1.75 -2.14 5.98
CA LEU A 47 -1.60 -3.25 6.93
C LEU A 47 -1.06 -2.77 8.29
N SER A 48 -1.79 -1.89 8.97
CA SER A 48 -1.46 -1.38 10.30
C SER A 48 -1.92 -2.33 11.42
N GLN A 49 -1.43 -2.13 12.65
CA GLN A 49 -1.85 -2.94 13.81
C GLN A 49 -3.37 -2.85 14.09
N HIS A 50 -3.99 -1.73 13.73
CA HIS A 50 -5.43 -1.51 13.91
C HIS A 50 -6.29 -2.38 12.98
N ASN A 51 -5.72 -2.83 11.87
CA ASN A 51 -6.41 -3.63 10.85
C ASN A 51 -6.18 -5.14 11.03
N ILE A 52 -5.59 -5.56 12.15
CA ILE A 52 -5.34 -6.96 12.50
C ILE A 52 -6.12 -7.32 13.76
N ILE A 53 -7.08 -8.23 13.64
CA ILE A 53 -7.82 -8.77 14.77
C ILE A 53 -7.07 -9.98 15.32
N VAL A 54 -6.73 -9.93 16.60
CA VAL A 54 -6.01 -10.99 17.32
C VAL A 54 -6.91 -11.56 18.42
N ASP A 55 -6.86 -12.87 18.58
CA ASP A 55 -7.46 -13.54 19.72
C ASP A 55 -6.66 -13.21 21.00
N PRO A 56 -7.27 -12.59 22.03
CA PRO A 56 -6.54 -12.16 23.20
C PRO A 56 -6.02 -13.32 24.06
N LEU A 57 -6.58 -14.53 23.93
CA LEU A 57 -6.15 -15.71 24.69
C LEU A 57 -5.03 -16.47 23.98
N THR A 58 -5.15 -16.65 22.66
CA THR A 58 -4.22 -17.48 21.89
C THR A 58 -3.13 -16.67 21.17
N LEU A 59 -3.28 -15.35 21.11
CA LEU A 59 -2.44 -14.42 20.34
C LEU A 59 -2.36 -14.74 18.84
N LYS A 60 -3.30 -15.54 18.33
CA LYS A 60 -3.39 -15.86 16.91
C LYS A 60 -4.18 -14.78 16.17
N ILE A 61 -3.70 -14.44 14.98
CA ILE A 61 -4.45 -13.58 14.05
C ILE A 61 -5.75 -14.30 13.66
N LYS A 62 -6.89 -13.65 13.87
CA LYS A 62 -8.22 -14.14 13.50
C LYS A 62 -8.72 -13.53 12.21
N ALA A 63 -8.38 -12.27 11.95
CA ALA A 63 -8.75 -11.59 10.73
C ALA A 63 -7.76 -10.46 10.40
N ILE A 64 -7.69 -10.15 9.11
CA ILE A 64 -7.22 -8.87 8.60
C ILE A 64 -8.50 -8.18 8.08
N ILE A 65 -8.65 -6.88 8.31
CA ILE A 65 -9.83 -6.10 7.96
C ILE A 65 -9.43 -4.79 7.25
N ASP A 66 -10.43 -4.06 6.74
CA ASP A 66 -10.25 -2.73 6.16
C ASP A 66 -9.45 -2.71 4.84
N PHE A 67 -9.99 -3.43 3.85
CA PHE A 67 -9.38 -3.60 2.53
C PHE A 67 -9.71 -2.46 1.54
N GLU A 68 -10.16 -1.29 2.00
CA GLU A 68 -10.62 -0.22 1.10
C GLU A 68 -9.54 0.29 0.13
N TYR A 69 -8.26 0.25 0.54
CA TYR A 69 -7.12 0.60 -0.29
C TYR A 69 -6.47 -0.59 -1.00
N SER A 70 -6.99 -1.80 -0.78
CA SER A 70 -6.35 -3.01 -1.26
C SER A 70 -6.50 -3.19 -2.77
N GLY A 71 -5.48 -3.80 -3.37
CA GLY A 71 -5.48 -4.05 -4.80
C GLY A 71 -4.19 -4.70 -5.28
N PHE A 72 -4.10 -4.85 -6.59
CA PHE A 72 -2.93 -5.39 -7.25
C PHE A 72 -1.92 -4.28 -7.51
N TRP A 73 -0.77 -4.36 -6.83
CA TRP A 73 0.29 -3.37 -6.86
C TRP A 73 1.67 -4.05 -6.94
N PRO A 74 2.74 -3.32 -7.33
CA PRO A 74 4.09 -3.86 -7.17
C PRO A 74 4.33 -4.21 -5.70
N MET A 75 4.99 -5.34 -5.41
CA MET A 75 5.15 -5.84 -4.03
C MET A 75 5.78 -4.81 -3.08
N GLN A 76 6.60 -3.90 -3.63
CA GLN A 76 7.22 -2.82 -2.88
C GLN A 76 6.22 -1.82 -2.28
N PHE A 77 4.97 -1.79 -2.75
CA PHE A 77 3.93 -0.90 -2.22
C PHE A 77 3.34 -1.38 -0.89
N GLU A 78 3.48 -2.67 -0.56
CA GLU A 78 3.04 -3.23 0.71
C GLU A 78 4.06 -2.95 1.82
N LEU A 79 3.83 -1.88 2.56
CA LEU A 79 4.68 -1.48 3.67
C LEU A 79 4.31 -2.26 4.95
N PRO A 80 5.30 -2.68 5.76
CA PRO A 80 5.05 -3.44 6.99
C PRO A 80 4.58 -2.53 8.13
N PHE A 81 3.46 -1.83 7.95
CA PHE A 81 2.93 -0.87 8.93
C PHE A 81 2.58 -1.51 10.28
N TYR A 82 2.28 -2.80 10.31
CA TYR A 82 2.09 -3.58 11.53
C TYR A 82 3.31 -3.56 12.46
N THR A 83 4.50 -3.22 11.95
CA THR A 83 5.71 -3.04 12.77
C THR A 83 5.82 -1.66 13.40
N ARG A 84 4.95 -0.71 13.03
CA ARG A 84 4.95 0.67 13.51
C ARG A 84 3.78 0.87 14.49
N LEU A 85 4.05 1.56 15.59
CA LEU A 85 3.00 2.03 16.50
C LEU A 85 2.27 3.23 15.90
N GLY A 86 0.94 3.22 15.99
CA GLY A 86 0.07 4.31 15.55
C GLY A 86 -0.53 4.13 14.15
N PRO A 87 -1.40 5.07 13.73
CA PRO A 87 -2.14 4.97 12.48
C PRO A 87 -1.21 5.03 11.27
N SER A 88 -1.61 4.44 10.15
CA SER A 88 -0.87 4.41 8.89
C SER A 88 -0.61 5.80 8.28
N SER A 89 -1.49 6.77 8.57
CA SER A 89 -1.37 8.17 8.17
C SER A 89 -0.25 8.95 8.86
N VAL A 90 0.21 8.53 10.05
CA VAL A 90 1.23 9.29 10.78
C VAL A 90 2.62 8.94 10.23
N LEU A 91 3.14 9.80 9.36
CA LEU A 91 4.54 9.79 8.95
C LEU A 91 5.41 10.24 10.14
N VAL A 92 5.73 9.30 11.03
CA VAL A 92 6.76 9.56 12.05
C VAL A 92 8.10 9.64 11.31
N ALA A 93 8.61 10.86 11.15
CA ALA A 93 9.84 11.26 10.45
C ALA A 93 11.15 10.65 11.00
N SER A 94 11.09 9.55 11.74
CA SER A 94 12.23 9.02 12.51
C SER A 94 12.46 7.52 12.36
N ARG A 95 11.94 6.88 11.29
CA ARG A 95 12.43 5.55 10.87
C ARG A 95 13.37 5.65 9.66
N PRO A 96 14.67 5.33 9.82
CA PRO A 96 15.59 5.17 8.70
C PRO A 96 15.02 4.12 7.72
N GLY A 97 14.95 4.48 6.43
CA GLY A 97 14.46 3.60 5.35
C GLY A 97 13.01 3.84 4.92
N LEU A 98 12.13 4.42 5.76
CA LEU A 98 10.77 4.77 5.33
C LEU A 98 10.81 5.94 4.33
N GLU A 99 11.64 6.95 4.58
CA GLU A 99 11.81 8.07 3.65
C GLU A 99 12.42 7.64 2.32
N GLN A 100 13.45 6.79 2.33
CA GLN A 100 14.06 6.26 1.11
C GLN A 100 13.08 5.41 0.29
N HIS A 101 12.21 4.65 0.97
CA HIS A 101 11.19 3.85 0.31
C HIS A 101 9.99 4.68 -0.14
N MET A 102 9.63 5.75 0.58
CA MET A 102 8.67 6.73 0.10
C MET A 102 9.21 7.50 -1.10
N GLN A 103 10.50 7.85 -1.11
CA GLN A 103 11.16 8.43 -2.28
C GLN A 103 11.24 7.44 -3.44
N SER A 104 11.38 6.13 -3.19
CA SER A 104 11.34 5.12 -4.25
C SER A 104 9.92 4.96 -4.82
N LEU A 105 8.89 5.01 -3.97
CA LEU A 105 7.50 5.07 -4.40
C LEU A 105 7.21 6.35 -5.20
N ASP A 106 7.68 7.51 -4.73
CA ASP A 106 7.53 8.80 -5.43
C ASP A 106 8.25 8.78 -6.80
N ARG A 107 9.41 8.11 -6.93
CA ARG A 107 10.09 7.90 -8.23
C ARG A 107 9.34 6.95 -9.15
N VAL A 108 8.73 5.91 -8.59
CA VAL A 108 7.96 4.90 -9.33
C VAL A 108 6.62 5.48 -9.81
N THR A 109 6.06 6.46 -9.11
CA THR A 109 4.83 7.18 -9.52
C THR A 109 5.07 8.38 -10.43
N GLN A 110 6.31 8.85 -10.59
CA GLN A 110 6.67 10.00 -11.43
C GLN A 110 7.23 9.66 -12.82
N VAL A 111 7.21 8.40 -13.29
CA VAL A 111 7.71 8.08 -14.64
C VAL A 111 6.82 8.80 -15.68
N PRO A 112 7.33 9.82 -16.41
CA PRO A 112 6.57 10.45 -17.46
C PRO A 112 6.45 9.46 -18.61
N HIS A 113 5.24 9.25 -19.12
CA HIS A 113 5.08 8.65 -20.44
C HIS A 113 5.69 9.60 -21.47
N SER A 114 6.92 9.35 -21.90
CA SER A 114 7.42 9.91 -23.15
C SER A 114 6.64 9.26 -24.30
N LEU A 115 5.94 10.12 -25.06
CA LEU A 115 5.28 9.83 -26.33
C LEU A 115 6.25 9.22 -27.35
#